data_AF-A0A8S2VEV2-F1
#
_entry.id   AF-A0A8S2VEV2-F1
#
_cell.length_a   1.000
_cell.length_b   1.000
_cell.length_c   1.000
_cell.angle_alpha   90.00
_cell.angle_beta   90.00
_cell.angle_gamma   90.00
#
_symmetry.space_group_name_H-M   'P 1'
#
loop_
_entity.id
_entity.type
_entity.pdbx_description
1 polymer ?
#
loop_
_entity_poly.entity_id
_entity_poly.type
_entity_poly.pdbx_seq_one_letter_code
_entity_poly.pdbx_strand_id
1 'polypeptide(L)'
;EFEVRWKENFQYEATSGYFEIWMARYEEMLRMATAEKYRQMFEERISTLLNAMVNNANFRKLCFDKAINVIQTSHDGILFSLFELEVQLVEQRIMELQLSDEEVRQEVERAFNFYRLQELAILRAQIGSYENNATAEEEVVDAQETVLFYYISPENTLEMPLNCETPGFMYQPDTALADHHDVRKAVEEIRREKEECGPNYLIDFVLDKEYWINYLSRRYASFIMEHTQVFVDEMEETEEKKDTLNEYDYLTKVNALVADKNQSEQKLYYQLTTNILTNS
;
A
#
# COMPACT_ATOMS: atom_id res chain seq x y z
N GLU A 1 -12.69 28.79 1.62
CA GLU A 1 -13.44 28.09 2.70
C GLU A 1 -12.82 26.73 3.04
N PHE A 2 -12.52 25.89 2.04
CA PHE A 2 -11.84 24.59 2.24
C PHE A 2 -10.50 24.72 3.00
N GLU A 3 -9.56 25.54 2.51
CA GLU A 3 -8.26 25.74 3.15
C GLU A 3 -8.38 26.29 4.59
N VAL A 4 -9.28 27.26 4.80
CA VAL A 4 -9.52 27.91 6.10
C VAL A 4 -9.96 26.87 7.14
N ARG A 5 -10.86 25.95 6.76
CA ARG A 5 -11.32 24.85 7.63
C ARG A 5 -10.17 23.95 8.09
N TRP A 6 -9.21 23.68 7.22
CA TRP A 6 -8.12 22.74 7.52
C TRP A 6 -6.95 23.40 8.23
N LYS A 7 -6.68 24.68 7.97
CA LYS A 7 -5.61 25.44 8.62
C LYS A 7 -5.74 25.47 10.15
N GLU A 8 -6.97 25.47 10.67
CA GLU A 8 -7.23 25.39 12.11
C GLU A 8 -6.84 24.04 12.73
N ASN A 9 -6.88 22.96 11.96
CA ASN A 9 -6.54 21.60 12.42
C ASN A 9 -5.03 21.29 12.33
N PHE A 10 -4.27 22.09 11.57
CA PHE A 10 -2.84 21.88 11.33
C PHE A 10 -2.00 23.13 11.67
N GLN A 11 -2.38 23.86 12.73
CA GLN A 11 -1.76 25.14 13.08
C GLN A 11 -0.23 25.06 13.25
N TYR A 12 0.27 23.98 13.85
CA TYR A 12 1.71 23.78 14.03
C TYR A 12 2.41 23.58 12.68
N GLU A 13 1.86 22.73 11.83
CA GLU A 13 2.44 22.43 10.51
C GLU A 13 2.23 23.56 9.49
N ALA A 14 1.25 24.43 9.71
CA ALA A 14 1.09 25.69 9.01
C ALA A 14 2.19 26.70 9.39
N THR A 15 2.65 26.70 10.64
CA THR A 15 3.79 27.56 11.03
C THR A 15 5.11 27.08 10.45
N SER A 16 5.24 25.78 10.15
CA SER A 16 6.43 25.21 9.52
C SER A 16 6.39 25.18 7.99
N GLY A 17 5.29 25.63 7.37
CA GLY A 17 5.11 25.68 5.91
C GLY A 17 4.76 24.34 5.24
N TYR A 18 4.62 23.25 6.01
CA TYR A 18 4.32 21.93 5.44
C TYR A 18 2.88 21.83 4.96
N PHE A 19 1.96 22.43 5.71
CA PHE A 19 0.57 22.50 5.31
C PHE A 19 0.40 23.32 4.03
N GLU A 20 1.09 24.46 3.89
CA GLU A 20 1.07 25.29 2.69
C GLU A 20 1.60 24.55 1.46
N ILE A 21 2.68 23.78 1.59
CA ILE A 21 3.20 22.94 0.49
C ILE A 21 2.16 21.91 0.05
N TRP A 22 1.54 21.22 1.01
CA TRP A 22 0.51 20.24 0.72
C TRP A 22 -0.71 20.87 0.05
N MET A 23 -1.17 22.02 0.54
CA MET A 23 -2.28 22.77 -0.03
C MET A 23 -1.98 23.26 -1.44
N ALA A 24 -0.74 23.66 -1.75
CA ALA A 24 -0.35 24.01 -3.10
C ALA A 24 -0.48 22.81 -4.07
N ARG A 25 -0.16 21.59 -3.64
CA ARG A 25 -0.35 20.37 -4.45
C ARG A 25 -1.82 20.00 -4.61
N TYR A 26 -2.62 20.19 -3.58
CA TYR A 26 -4.08 20.08 -3.68
C TYR A 26 -4.64 21.04 -4.73
N GLU A 27 -4.27 22.32 -4.68
CA GLU A 27 -4.73 23.30 -5.65
C GLU A 27 -4.31 22.93 -7.07
N GLU A 28 -3.11 22.39 -7.24
CA GLU A 28 -2.63 21.90 -8.52
C GLU A 28 -3.52 20.77 -9.05
N MET A 29 -3.81 19.74 -8.23
CA MET A 29 -4.75 18.66 -8.58
C MET A 29 -6.15 19.18 -8.95
N LEU A 30 -6.66 20.19 -8.23
CA LEU A 30 -7.94 20.79 -8.58
C LEU A 30 -7.91 21.55 -9.91
N ARG A 31 -6.80 22.20 -10.25
CA ARG A 31 -6.63 22.88 -11.55
C ARG A 31 -6.56 21.87 -12.70
N MET A 32 -6.06 20.67 -12.43
CA MET A 32 -6.01 19.56 -13.40
C MET A 32 -7.41 19.03 -13.74
N ALA A 33 -8.33 19.08 -12.77
CA ALA A 33 -9.70 18.63 -12.92
C ALA A 33 -10.57 19.65 -13.68
N THR A 34 -10.50 19.66 -15.00
CA THR A 34 -11.21 20.65 -15.83
C THR A 34 -12.74 20.49 -15.81
N ALA A 35 -13.25 19.31 -15.49
CA ALA A 35 -14.67 19.05 -15.33
C ALA A 35 -15.07 19.06 -13.85
N GLU A 36 -16.19 19.72 -13.54
CA GLU A 36 -16.69 19.88 -12.16
C GLU A 36 -16.88 18.54 -11.43
N LYS A 37 -17.31 17.49 -12.15
CA LYS A 37 -17.40 16.13 -11.58
C LYS A 37 -16.06 15.66 -11.03
N TYR A 38 -14.97 15.80 -11.80
CA TYR A 38 -13.64 15.36 -11.36
C TYR A 38 -13.12 16.20 -10.21
N ARG A 39 -13.43 17.50 -10.20
CA ARG A 39 -13.06 18.39 -9.11
C ARG A 39 -13.67 17.93 -7.79
N GLN A 40 -14.97 17.64 -7.78
CA GLN A 40 -15.67 17.13 -6.59
C GLN A 40 -15.06 15.82 -6.10
N MET A 41 -14.72 14.91 -7.01
CA MET A 41 -14.09 13.64 -6.66
C MET A 41 -12.71 13.82 -6.02
N PHE A 42 -11.87 14.71 -6.57
CA PHE A 42 -10.59 15.05 -5.93
C PHE A 42 -10.81 15.69 -4.56
N GLU A 43 -11.77 16.61 -4.42
CA GLU A 43 -12.11 17.23 -3.13
C GLU A 43 -12.51 16.19 -2.08
N GLU A 44 -13.30 15.17 -2.45
CA GLU A 44 -13.69 14.07 -1.56
C GLU A 44 -12.50 13.20 -1.13
N ARG A 45 -11.64 12.82 -2.09
CA ARG A 45 -10.42 12.02 -1.83
C ARG A 45 -9.45 12.75 -0.90
N ILE A 46 -9.15 14.01 -1.23
CA ILE A 46 -8.31 14.91 -0.42
C ILE A 46 -8.92 15.15 0.96
N SER A 47 -10.24 15.36 1.05
CA SER A 47 -10.92 15.51 2.34
C SER A 47 -10.77 14.26 3.19
N THR A 48 -10.82 13.08 2.59
CA THR A 48 -10.65 11.80 3.28
C THR A 48 -9.23 11.67 3.85
N LEU A 49 -8.21 12.00 3.05
CA LEU A 49 -6.82 12.04 3.52
C LEU A 49 -6.63 13.06 4.65
N LEU A 50 -7.15 14.28 4.50
CA LEU A 50 -7.04 15.31 5.54
C LEU A 50 -7.73 14.90 6.84
N ASN A 51 -8.91 14.27 6.78
CA ASN A 51 -9.59 13.74 7.95
C ASN A 51 -8.72 12.68 8.67
N ALA A 52 -8.07 11.79 7.91
CA ALA A 52 -7.17 10.79 8.48
C ALA A 52 -5.93 11.44 9.12
N MET A 53 -5.39 12.50 8.51
CA MET A 53 -4.25 13.25 9.03
C MET A 53 -4.55 13.98 10.35
N VAL A 54 -5.79 14.42 10.59
CA VAL A 54 -6.15 15.11 11.85
C VAL A 54 -5.92 14.21 13.05
N ASN A 55 -6.34 12.95 12.96
CA ASN A 55 -6.33 12.03 14.10
C ASN A 55 -5.08 11.13 14.16
N ASN A 56 -4.21 11.18 13.14
CA ASN A 56 -2.99 10.39 13.10
C ASN A 56 -1.76 11.23 12.74
N ALA A 57 -0.87 11.43 13.73
CA ALA A 57 0.38 12.17 13.55
C ALA A 57 1.39 11.46 12.63
N ASN A 58 1.45 10.13 12.65
CA ASN A 58 2.35 9.37 11.78
C ASN A 58 1.91 9.45 10.32
N PHE A 59 0.61 9.25 10.06
CA PHE A 59 0.06 9.39 8.72
C PHE A 59 0.15 10.84 8.22
N ARG A 60 -0.09 11.82 9.10
CA ARG A 60 0.13 13.24 8.77
C ARG A 60 1.55 13.52 8.34
N LYS A 61 2.54 13.01 9.07
CA LYS A 61 3.95 13.12 8.69
C LYS A 61 4.21 12.47 7.33
N LEU A 62 3.73 11.25 7.10
CA LEU A 62 3.85 10.55 5.81
C LEU A 62 3.29 11.39 4.65
N CYS A 63 2.09 11.95 4.80
CA CYS A 63 1.47 12.83 3.80
C CYS A 63 2.30 14.07 3.50
N PHE A 64 2.85 14.73 4.51
CA PHE A 64 3.70 15.91 4.32
C PHE A 64 5.05 15.55 3.70
N ASP A 65 5.70 14.48 4.16
CA ASP A 65 6.95 13.99 3.57
C ASP A 65 6.76 13.67 2.07
N LYS A 66 5.64 13.04 1.71
CA LYS A 66 5.30 12.77 0.30
C LYS A 66 5.09 14.07 -0.48
N ALA A 67 4.29 15.01 0.04
CA ALA A 67 4.02 16.28 -0.65
C ALA A 67 5.26 17.17 -0.87
N ILE A 68 6.25 17.08 0.02
CA ILE A 68 7.55 17.75 -0.14
C ILE A 68 8.37 17.11 -1.27
N ASN A 69 8.40 15.78 -1.33
CA ASN A 69 9.18 15.06 -2.35
C ASN A 69 8.58 15.23 -3.76
N VAL A 70 7.28 15.50 -3.84
CA VAL A 70 6.57 15.90 -5.07
C VAL A 70 7.03 17.26 -5.62
N ILE A 71 7.82 18.05 -4.89
CA ILE A 71 8.30 19.38 -5.35
C ILE A 71 9.14 19.34 -6.63
N GLN A 72 9.59 18.15 -7.05
CA GLN A 72 10.37 17.95 -8.28
C GLN A 72 9.63 17.15 -9.37
N THR A 73 8.37 16.78 -9.19
CA THR A 73 7.66 15.87 -10.11
C THR A 73 6.77 16.59 -11.11
N SER A 74 6.48 15.92 -12.23
CA SER A 74 5.43 16.31 -13.18
C SER A 74 4.05 16.35 -12.50
N HIS A 75 3.06 16.96 -13.16
CA HIS A 75 1.67 16.90 -12.72
C HIS A 75 1.18 15.45 -12.53
N ASP A 76 1.62 14.55 -13.40
CA ASP A 76 1.32 13.11 -13.33
C ASP A 76 1.95 12.47 -12.08
N GLY A 77 3.12 12.95 -11.62
CA GLY A 77 3.71 12.55 -10.33
C GLY A 77 2.93 13.00 -9.09
N ILE A 78 2.16 14.09 -9.18
CA ILE A 78 1.26 14.52 -8.11
C ILE A 78 0.09 13.52 -8.00
N LEU A 79 -0.50 13.13 -9.13
CA LEU A 79 -1.57 12.12 -9.16
C LEU A 79 -1.06 10.77 -8.67
N PHE A 80 0.10 10.34 -9.14
CA PHE A 80 0.73 9.11 -8.67
C PHE A 80 0.91 9.09 -7.15
N SER A 81 1.41 10.20 -6.59
CA SER A 81 1.58 10.34 -5.14
C SER A 81 0.25 10.30 -4.38
N LEU A 82 -0.84 10.83 -4.96
CA LEU A 82 -2.17 10.72 -4.37
C LEU A 82 -2.60 9.24 -4.25
N PHE A 83 -2.46 8.46 -5.34
CA PHE A 83 -2.78 7.04 -5.33
C PHE A 83 -1.95 6.25 -4.30
N GLU A 84 -0.67 6.56 -4.17
CA GLU A 84 0.19 5.94 -3.15
C GLU A 84 -0.25 6.31 -1.72
N LEU A 85 -0.69 7.55 -1.49
CA LEU A 85 -1.22 7.95 -0.18
C LEU A 85 -2.54 7.26 0.15
N GLU A 86 -3.35 6.94 -0.86
CA GLU A 86 -4.63 6.25 -0.66
C GLU A 86 -4.45 4.78 -0.30
N VAL A 87 -3.50 4.08 -0.91
CA VAL A 87 -3.17 2.71 -0.47
C VAL A 87 -2.57 2.72 0.94
N GLN A 88 -1.73 3.72 1.28
CA GLN A 88 -1.20 3.87 2.63
C GLN A 88 -2.30 4.17 3.67
N LEU A 89 -3.36 4.90 3.27
CA LEU A 89 -4.53 5.09 4.12
C LEU A 89 -5.28 3.77 4.38
N VAL A 90 -5.39 2.89 3.39
CA VAL A 90 -6.00 1.55 3.55
C VAL A 90 -5.22 0.74 4.59
N GLU A 91 -3.89 0.69 4.47
CA GLU A 91 -3.01 0.01 5.42
C GLU A 91 -3.15 0.58 6.84
N GLN A 92 -3.20 1.90 6.96
CA GLN A 92 -3.41 2.57 8.25
C GLN A 92 -4.79 2.26 8.84
N ARG A 93 -5.85 2.24 8.03
CA ARG A 93 -7.21 1.92 8.49
C ARG A 93 -7.28 0.51 9.05
N ILE A 94 -6.66 -0.46 8.39
CA ILE A 94 -6.52 -1.84 8.90
C ILE A 94 -5.80 -1.84 10.25
N MET A 95 -4.74 -1.05 10.38
CA MET A 95 -3.88 -1.02 11.57
C MET A 95 -4.47 -0.32 12.81
N GLU A 96 -5.34 0.66 12.60
CA GLU A 96 -5.75 1.59 13.67
C GLU A 96 -7.25 1.60 13.97
N LEU A 97 -8.08 1.25 12.99
CA LEU A 97 -9.52 1.21 13.19
C LEU A 97 -9.95 -0.17 13.68
N GLN A 98 -10.97 -0.19 14.54
CA GLN A 98 -11.62 -1.44 14.96
C GLN A 98 -12.60 -1.88 13.88
N LEU A 99 -12.05 -2.33 12.75
CA LEU A 99 -12.81 -2.87 11.63
C LEU A 99 -13.30 -4.30 11.94
N SER A 100 -14.49 -4.62 11.45
CA SER A 100 -14.95 -6.00 11.36
C SER A 100 -14.11 -6.81 10.36
N ASP A 101 -14.16 -8.13 10.43
CA ASP A 101 -13.36 -9.00 9.54
C ASP A 101 -13.72 -8.80 8.06
N GLU A 102 -15.01 -8.57 7.77
CA GLU A 102 -15.47 -8.23 6.42
C GLU A 102 -14.93 -6.88 5.93
N GLU A 103 -14.93 -5.85 6.79
CA GLU A 103 -14.34 -4.55 6.43
C GLU A 103 -12.82 -4.68 6.20
N VAL A 104 -12.12 -5.46 7.01
CA VAL A 104 -10.70 -5.75 6.81
C VAL A 104 -10.47 -6.47 5.48
N ARG A 105 -11.29 -7.47 5.16
CA ARG A 105 -11.22 -8.21 3.89
C ARG A 105 -11.39 -7.28 2.69
N GLN A 106 -12.36 -6.36 2.74
CA GLN A 106 -12.59 -5.38 1.68
C GLN A 106 -11.42 -4.40 1.52
N GLU A 107 -10.87 -3.90 2.62
CA GLU A 107 -9.68 -3.03 2.57
C GLU A 107 -8.46 -3.77 1.99
N VAL A 108 -8.24 -5.01 2.41
CA VAL A 108 -7.18 -5.89 1.88
C VAL A 108 -7.38 -6.17 0.38
N GLU A 109 -8.62 -6.38 -0.06
CA GLU A 109 -8.94 -6.59 -1.48
C GLU A 109 -8.68 -5.34 -2.34
N ARG A 110 -8.97 -4.14 -1.83
CA ARG A 110 -8.62 -2.88 -2.51
C ARG A 110 -7.12 -2.68 -2.61
N ALA A 111 -6.37 -2.98 -1.53
CA ALA A 111 -4.91 -2.93 -1.55
C ALA A 111 -4.34 -3.94 -2.56
N PHE A 112 -4.87 -5.18 -2.58
CA PHE A 112 -4.48 -6.20 -3.55
C PHE A 112 -4.67 -5.70 -4.99
N ASN A 113 -5.87 -5.21 -5.33
CA ASN A 113 -6.16 -4.71 -6.67
C ASN A 113 -5.17 -3.61 -7.08
N PHE A 114 -4.86 -2.69 -6.17
CA PHE A 114 -3.93 -1.60 -6.40
C PHE A 114 -2.51 -2.10 -6.70
N TYR A 115 -1.92 -2.89 -5.79
CA TYR A 115 -0.55 -3.36 -5.94
C TYR A 115 -0.40 -4.32 -7.11
N ARG A 116 -1.39 -5.20 -7.32
CA ARG A 116 -1.33 -6.14 -8.43
C ARG A 116 -1.42 -5.45 -9.79
N LEU A 117 -2.26 -4.44 -9.90
CA LEU A 117 -2.34 -3.62 -11.11
C LEU A 117 -1.04 -2.84 -11.34
N GLN A 118 -0.41 -2.33 -10.27
CA GLN A 118 0.89 -1.68 -10.32
C GLN A 118 1.99 -2.61 -10.87
N GLU A 119 2.07 -3.83 -10.33
CA GLU A 119 3.05 -4.83 -10.76
C GLU A 119 2.91 -5.14 -12.26
N LEU A 120 1.68 -5.37 -12.73
CA LEU A 120 1.42 -5.64 -14.14
C LEU A 120 1.77 -4.45 -15.03
N ALA A 121 1.52 -3.22 -14.57
CA ALA A 121 1.89 -2.01 -15.30
C ALA A 121 3.41 -1.81 -15.37
N ILE A 122 4.13 -2.05 -14.27
CA ILE A 122 5.61 -2.00 -14.24
C ILE A 122 6.20 -3.05 -15.18
N LEU A 123 5.68 -4.29 -15.14
CA LEU A 123 6.08 -5.35 -16.06
C LEU A 123 5.84 -4.95 -17.52
N ARG A 124 4.69 -4.32 -17.82
CA ARG A 124 4.40 -3.83 -19.17
C ARG A 124 5.39 -2.74 -19.59
N ALA A 125 5.67 -1.77 -18.72
CA ALA A 125 6.66 -0.72 -18.98
C ALA A 125 8.05 -1.29 -19.27
N GLN A 126 8.46 -2.33 -18.51
CA GLN A 126 9.72 -3.04 -18.73
C GLN A 126 9.73 -3.73 -20.10
N ILE A 127 8.67 -4.48 -20.45
CA ILE A 127 8.55 -5.15 -21.75
C ILE A 127 8.58 -4.14 -22.90
N GLY A 128 7.79 -3.07 -22.82
CA GLY A 128 7.76 -2.02 -23.83
C GLY A 128 9.12 -1.33 -24.00
N SER A 129 9.85 -1.11 -22.90
CA SER A 129 11.21 -0.59 -22.94
C SER A 129 12.15 -1.53 -23.72
N TYR A 130 12.06 -2.85 -23.53
CA TYR A 130 12.84 -3.81 -24.32
C TYR A 130 12.44 -3.83 -25.81
N GLU A 131 11.15 -3.73 -26.12
CA GLU A 131 10.63 -3.70 -27.49
C GLU A 131 11.09 -2.45 -28.26
N ASN A 132 11.13 -1.29 -27.59
CA ASN A 132 11.48 -0.01 -28.18
C ASN A 132 12.99 0.27 -28.21
N ASN A 133 13.77 -0.25 -27.25
CA ASN A 133 15.24 -0.11 -27.22
C ASN A 133 15.99 -0.97 -28.26
N ALA A 134 15.26 -1.74 -29.10
CA ALA A 134 15.87 -2.43 -30.24
C ALA A 134 16.32 -1.47 -31.36
N THR A 135 15.95 -0.18 -31.33
CA THR A 135 16.21 0.75 -32.45
C THR A 135 16.69 2.17 -32.13
N ALA A 136 16.74 2.69 -30.90
CA ALA A 136 17.28 4.05 -30.66
C ALA A 136 17.72 4.33 -29.22
N GLU A 137 18.62 5.30 -29.10
CA GLU A 137 19.27 5.84 -27.89
C GLU A 137 18.27 6.47 -26.89
N GLU A 138 18.41 6.09 -25.61
CA GLU A 138 18.16 6.91 -24.40
C GLU A 138 16.83 7.71 -24.26
N GLU A 139 15.67 7.14 -24.58
CA GLU A 139 14.44 7.56 -23.89
C GLU A 139 14.26 6.71 -22.63
N VAL A 140 14.59 7.30 -21.47
CA VAL A 140 14.28 6.72 -20.16
C VAL A 140 12.76 6.66 -20.06
N VAL A 141 12.22 5.49 -20.36
CA VAL A 141 10.80 5.15 -20.20
C VAL A 141 10.38 5.49 -18.78
N ASP A 142 9.40 6.38 -18.64
CA ASP A 142 8.83 6.68 -17.34
C ASP A 142 7.79 5.61 -16.98
N ALA A 143 8.24 4.61 -16.21
CA ALA A 143 7.36 3.56 -15.69
C ALA A 143 6.19 4.15 -14.88
N GLN A 144 6.35 5.33 -14.29
CA GLN A 144 5.30 6.02 -13.55
C GLN A 144 4.12 6.38 -14.46
N GLU A 145 4.39 6.84 -15.68
CA GLU A 145 3.35 7.22 -16.64
C GLU A 145 2.56 5.99 -17.11
N THR A 146 3.25 4.87 -17.31
CA THR A 146 2.58 3.59 -17.63
C THR A 146 1.69 3.12 -16.48
N VAL A 147 2.17 3.22 -15.23
CA VAL A 147 1.36 2.86 -14.05
C VAL A 147 0.16 3.78 -13.89
N LEU A 148 0.36 5.09 -14.03
CA LEU A 148 -0.72 6.07 -13.94
C LEU A 148 -1.78 5.81 -15.00
N PHE A 149 -1.37 5.49 -16.25
CA PHE A 149 -2.29 5.10 -17.32
C PHE A 149 -3.18 3.92 -16.93
N TYR A 150 -2.63 2.90 -16.26
CA TYR A 150 -3.40 1.76 -15.77
C TYR A 150 -4.44 2.17 -14.73
N TYR A 151 -4.10 3.09 -13.81
CA TYR A 151 -5.00 3.50 -12.74
C TYR A 151 -6.19 4.32 -13.23
N ILE A 152 -5.95 5.26 -14.15
CA ILE A 152 -6.97 6.20 -14.64
C ILE A 152 -7.71 5.72 -15.90
N SER A 153 -7.26 4.62 -16.50
CA SER A 153 -7.89 4.07 -17.69
C SER A 153 -9.33 3.65 -17.37
N PRO A 154 -10.32 3.99 -18.22
CA PRO A 154 -11.71 3.60 -18.02
C PRO A 154 -11.93 2.08 -18.04
N GLU A 155 -10.96 1.32 -18.56
CA GLU A 155 -10.97 -0.14 -18.56
C GLU A 155 -10.64 -0.74 -17.19
N ASN A 156 -10.00 0.06 -16.31
CA ASN A 156 -9.78 -0.32 -14.93
C ASN A 156 -11.13 -0.32 -14.18
N THR A 157 -11.69 -1.51 -14.06
CA THR A 157 -12.98 -1.76 -13.39
C THR A 157 -12.79 -2.47 -12.06
N LEU A 158 -11.58 -2.45 -11.51
CA LEU A 158 -11.26 -3.00 -10.19
C LEU A 158 -11.70 -2.03 -9.09
N GLU A 159 -12.06 -2.57 -7.93
CA GLU A 159 -12.29 -1.75 -6.74
C GLU A 159 -10.95 -1.26 -6.20
N MET A 160 -10.66 0.01 -6.42
CA MET A 160 -9.43 0.67 -5.99
C MET A 160 -9.63 1.38 -4.64
N PRO A 161 -8.56 1.67 -3.89
CA PRO A 161 -8.62 2.50 -2.68
C PRO A 161 -9.43 3.79 -2.92
N LEU A 162 -10.25 4.19 -1.93
CA LEU A 162 -11.15 5.36 -1.99
C LEU A 162 -12.05 5.47 -3.24
N ASN A 163 -12.36 4.34 -3.91
CA ASN A 163 -13.13 4.31 -5.16
C ASN A 163 -12.56 5.29 -6.20
N CYS A 164 -11.33 5.02 -6.64
CA CYS A 164 -10.67 5.75 -7.74
C CYS A 164 -11.40 5.63 -9.09
N GLU A 165 -12.66 6.07 -9.19
CA GLU A 165 -13.26 6.41 -10.46
C GLU A 165 -12.51 7.64 -11.01
N THR A 166 -11.34 7.46 -11.62
CA THR A 166 -10.61 8.60 -12.20
C THR A 166 -10.62 8.45 -13.72
N PRO A 167 -11.73 8.74 -14.44
CA PRO A 167 -11.67 8.69 -15.89
C PRO A 167 -10.71 9.75 -16.44
N GLY A 168 -9.60 9.29 -16.99
CA GLY A 168 -9.06 9.83 -18.24
C GLY A 168 -8.34 11.17 -18.17
N PHE A 169 -7.73 11.54 -17.05
CA PHE A 169 -6.82 12.69 -17.00
C PHE A 169 -5.39 12.26 -16.73
N MET A 170 -4.57 12.36 -17.77
CA MET A 170 -3.11 12.21 -17.77
C MET A 170 -2.57 13.36 -18.60
N TYR A 171 -1.49 14.01 -18.18
CA TYR A 171 -0.88 15.06 -19.00
C TYR A 171 -0.09 14.47 -20.16
N GLN A 172 0.57 13.33 -19.94
CA GLN A 172 1.44 12.71 -20.94
C GLN A 172 1.03 11.27 -21.27
N PRO A 173 -0.20 11.03 -21.77
CA PRO A 173 -0.62 9.66 -22.13
C PRO A 173 0.25 9.04 -23.22
N ASP A 174 0.85 9.86 -24.10
CA ASP A 174 1.70 9.39 -25.19
C ASP A 174 3.07 8.84 -24.71
N THR A 175 3.46 9.10 -23.45
CA THR A 175 4.69 8.54 -22.86
C THR A 175 4.43 7.22 -22.13
N ALA A 176 3.16 6.82 -21.96
CA ALA A 176 2.83 5.50 -21.45
C ALA A 176 3.15 4.43 -22.50
N LEU A 177 3.87 3.37 -22.11
CA LEU A 177 4.13 2.22 -22.98
C LEU A 177 3.02 1.17 -22.87
N ALA A 178 1.78 1.64 -22.82
CA ALA A 178 0.61 0.80 -22.70
C ALA A 178 -0.59 1.39 -23.43
N ASP A 179 -1.52 0.52 -23.78
CA ASP A 179 -2.80 0.91 -24.35
C ASP A 179 -3.98 0.36 -23.53
N HIS A 180 -5.21 0.72 -23.91
CA HIS A 180 -6.41 0.23 -23.24
C HIS A 180 -6.57 -1.30 -23.31
N HIS A 181 -5.98 -1.96 -24.31
CA HIS A 181 -6.01 -3.42 -24.41
C HIS A 181 -5.12 -4.07 -23.36
N ASP A 182 -3.96 -3.49 -23.09
CA ASP A 182 -3.07 -3.91 -22.01
C ASP A 182 -3.75 -3.78 -20.64
N VAL A 183 -4.49 -2.68 -20.40
CA VAL A 183 -5.27 -2.51 -19.15
C VAL A 183 -6.38 -3.55 -19.03
N ARG A 184 -7.18 -3.78 -20.08
CA ARG A 184 -8.22 -4.82 -20.05
C ARG A 184 -7.65 -6.20 -19.74
N LYS A 185 -6.51 -6.55 -20.35
CA LYS A 185 -5.82 -7.81 -20.07
C LYS A 185 -5.41 -7.91 -18.60
N ALA A 186 -4.84 -6.85 -18.04
CA ALA A 186 -4.41 -6.85 -16.64
C ALA A 186 -5.59 -7.00 -15.67
N VAL A 187 -6.72 -6.34 -15.95
CA VAL A 187 -7.94 -6.50 -15.16
C VAL A 187 -8.47 -7.93 -15.22
N GLU A 188 -8.51 -8.53 -16.42
CA GLU A 188 -8.94 -9.94 -16.58
C GLU A 188 -7.95 -10.92 -15.95
N GLU A 189 -6.65 -10.64 -15.98
CA GLU A 189 -5.63 -11.43 -15.28
C GLU A 189 -5.90 -11.43 -13.77
N ILE A 190 -6.15 -10.26 -13.19
CA ILE A 190 -6.46 -10.11 -11.76
C ILE A 190 -7.75 -10.84 -11.42
N ARG A 191 -8.81 -10.73 -12.24
CA ARG A 191 -10.05 -11.47 -12.03
C ARG A 191 -9.83 -12.98 -12.07
N ARG A 192 -9.08 -13.46 -13.05
CA ARG A 192 -8.75 -14.88 -13.19
C ARG A 192 -7.96 -15.39 -11.97
N GLU A 193 -7.00 -14.62 -11.49
CA GLU A 193 -6.23 -14.96 -10.28
C GLU A 193 -7.15 -15.13 -9.06
N LYS A 194 -8.13 -14.22 -8.89
CA LYS A 194 -9.14 -14.32 -7.82
C LYS A 194 -10.01 -15.57 -7.93
N GLU A 195 -10.42 -15.91 -9.16
CA GLU A 195 -11.26 -17.08 -9.42
C GLU A 195 -10.50 -18.40 -9.23
N GLU A 196 -9.28 -18.49 -9.73
CA GLU A 196 -8.45 -19.71 -9.71
C GLU A 196 -7.95 -20.03 -8.30
N CYS A 197 -7.52 -19.02 -7.54
CA CYS A 197 -6.98 -19.22 -6.18
C CYS A 197 -8.08 -19.25 -5.11
N GLY A 198 -9.31 -18.86 -5.42
CA GLY A 198 -10.34 -18.62 -4.42
C GLY A 198 -9.84 -17.63 -3.37
N PRO A 199 -10.25 -17.68 -2.10
CA PRO A 199 -9.82 -16.67 -1.11
C PRO A 199 -8.31 -16.69 -0.78
N ASN A 200 -7.55 -17.69 -1.26
CA ASN A 200 -6.11 -17.79 -1.00
C ASN A 200 -5.30 -16.67 -1.65
N TYR A 201 -5.79 -16.02 -2.73
CA TYR A 201 -5.03 -14.92 -3.37
C TYR A 201 -4.76 -13.77 -2.39
N LEU A 202 -5.72 -13.47 -1.49
CA LEU A 202 -5.52 -12.44 -0.48
C LEU A 202 -4.57 -12.89 0.62
N ILE A 203 -4.64 -14.17 1.01
CA ILE A 203 -3.77 -14.74 2.05
C ILE A 203 -2.31 -14.63 1.60
N ASP A 204 -2.01 -15.11 0.40
CA ASP A 204 -0.67 -15.08 -0.17
C ASP A 204 -0.18 -13.63 -0.35
N PHE A 205 -1.07 -12.72 -0.75
CA PHE A 205 -0.75 -11.30 -0.91
C PHE A 205 -0.36 -10.61 0.40
N VAL A 206 -1.11 -10.80 1.49
CA VAL A 206 -0.90 -10.03 2.74
C VAL A 206 0.17 -10.59 3.66
N LEU A 207 0.49 -11.88 3.58
CA LEU A 207 1.44 -12.51 4.49
C LEU A 207 2.87 -11.96 4.36
N ASP A 208 3.22 -11.42 3.19
CA ASP A 208 4.50 -10.77 2.94
C ASP A 208 4.49 -9.27 3.30
N LYS A 209 3.37 -8.74 3.80
CA LYS A 209 3.21 -7.31 4.10
C LYS A 209 3.43 -7.02 5.58
N GLU A 210 4.36 -6.11 5.87
CA GLU A 210 4.68 -5.72 7.25
C GLU A 210 3.47 -5.15 8.00
N TYR A 211 2.63 -4.34 7.34
CA TYR A 211 1.42 -3.80 7.97
C TYR A 211 0.48 -4.91 8.43
N TRP A 212 0.39 -6.01 7.70
CA TRP A 212 -0.50 -7.12 8.04
C TRP A 212 0.00 -7.89 9.25
N ILE A 213 1.30 -8.20 9.29
CA ILE A 213 1.92 -8.86 10.44
C ILE A 213 1.80 -8.00 11.70
N ASN A 214 2.00 -6.68 11.57
CA ASN A 214 1.81 -5.75 12.67
C ASN A 214 0.35 -5.68 13.15
N TYR A 215 -0.61 -5.74 12.22
CA TYR A 215 -2.03 -5.79 12.52
C TYR A 215 -2.39 -7.05 13.32
N LEU A 216 -1.97 -8.24 12.85
CA LEU A 216 -2.18 -9.50 13.56
C LEU A 216 -1.52 -9.49 14.94
N SER A 217 -0.29 -8.99 15.03
CA SER A 217 0.47 -8.89 16.28
C SER A 217 -0.23 -8.03 17.33
N ARG A 218 -0.89 -6.94 16.90
CA ARG A 218 -1.67 -6.08 17.80
C ARG A 218 -3.01 -6.71 18.17
N ARG A 219 -3.75 -7.22 17.18
CA ARG A 219 -5.10 -7.76 17.37
C ARG A 219 -5.12 -9.05 18.17
N TYR A 220 -4.11 -9.90 18.00
CA TYR A 220 -3.99 -11.22 18.63
C TYR A 220 -2.80 -11.29 19.60
N ALA A 221 -2.37 -10.15 20.17
CA ALA A 221 -1.17 -10.05 21.02
C ALA A 221 -1.11 -11.12 22.12
N SER A 222 -2.19 -11.30 22.88
CA SER A 222 -2.25 -12.30 23.95
C SER A 222 -2.12 -13.73 23.44
N PHE A 223 -2.73 -14.03 22.28
CA PHE A 223 -2.71 -15.37 21.69
C PHE A 223 -1.33 -15.70 21.11
N ILE A 224 -0.69 -14.73 20.45
CA ILE A 224 0.68 -14.87 19.94
C ILE A 224 1.68 -15.02 21.10
N MET A 225 1.51 -14.24 22.18
CA MET A 225 2.35 -14.36 23.38
C MET A 225 2.24 -15.76 24.00
N GLU A 226 1.03 -16.28 24.17
CA GLU A 226 0.81 -17.64 24.69
C GLU A 226 1.44 -18.70 23.76
N HIS A 227 1.26 -18.57 22.45
CA HIS A 227 1.82 -19.50 21.46
C HIS A 227 3.35 -19.48 21.42
N THR A 228 3.96 -18.33 21.71
CA THR A 228 5.42 -18.14 21.63
C THR A 228 6.14 -18.38 22.95
N GLN A 229 5.41 -18.49 24.07
CA GLN A 229 5.97 -18.64 25.41
C GLN A 229 6.89 -19.87 25.53
N VAL A 230 6.54 -20.99 24.89
CA VAL A 230 7.37 -22.20 24.91
C VAL A 230 8.79 -21.95 24.37
N PHE A 231 8.93 -21.11 23.34
CA PHE A 231 10.24 -20.77 22.77
C PHE A 231 11.01 -19.80 23.64
N VAL A 232 10.31 -18.93 24.39
CA VAL A 232 10.93 -18.04 25.37
C VAL A 232 11.51 -18.87 26.51
N ASP A 233 10.72 -19.81 27.05
CA ASP A 233 11.15 -20.69 28.15
C ASP A 233 12.35 -21.57 27.72
N GLU A 234 12.32 -22.13 26.50
CA GLU A 234 13.44 -22.93 25.96
C GLU A 234 14.69 -22.08 25.68
N MET A 235 14.53 -20.81 25.29
CA MET A 235 15.64 -19.88 25.11
C MET A 235 16.30 -19.52 26.45
N GLU A 236 15.49 -19.25 27.48
CA GLU A 236 15.97 -18.99 28.85
C GLU A 236 16.74 -20.20 29.39
N GLU A 237 16.21 -21.42 29.23
CA GLU A 237 16.91 -22.65 29.65
C GLU A 237 18.23 -22.86 28.89
N THR A 238 18.28 -22.47 27.61
CA THR A 238 19.49 -22.55 26.79
C THR A 238 20.54 -21.52 27.22
N GLU A 239 20.11 -20.30 27.55
CA GLU A 239 20.95 -19.23 28.13
C GLU A 239 21.55 -19.68 29.47
N GLU A 240 20.77 -20.27 30.37
CA GLU A 240 21.25 -20.78 31.67
C GLU A 240 22.35 -21.85 31.52
N LYS A 241 22.31 -22.62 30.43
CA LYS A 241 23.30 -23.69 30.16
C LYS A 241 24.51 -23.21 29.38
N LYS A 242 24.61 -21.92 29.04
CA LYS A 242 25.67 -21.35 28.18
C LYS A 242 27.08 -21.70 28.67
N ASP A 243 27.34 -21.63 29.97
CA ASP A 243 28.66 -21.94 30.55
C ASP A 243 29.02 -23.43 30.53
N THR A 244 28.03 -24.30 30.29
CA THR A 244 28.21 -25.76 30.22
C THR A 244 28.27 -26.29 28.78
N LEU A 245 27.88 -25.46 27.81
CA LEU A 245 27.92 -25.77 26.38
C LEU A 245 29.18 -25.16 25.76
N ASN A 246 29.74 -25.84 24.77
CA ASN A 246 30.71 -25.15 23.90
C ASN A 246 29.95 -24.15 23.01
N GLU A 247 30.66 -23.13 22.53
CA GLU A 247 30.07 -22.03 21.75
C GLU A 247 29.33 -22.51 20.49
N TYR A 248 29.86 -23.53 19.82
CA TYR A 248 29.24 -24.11 18.63
C TYR A 248 27.89 -24.77 18.94
N ASP A 249 27.80 -25.55 20.01
CA ASP A 249 26.57 -26.22 20.43
C ASP A 249 25.52 -25.23 20.92
N TYR A 250 25.94 -24.18 21.65
CA TYR A 250 25.04 -23.10 22.07
C TYR A 250 24.45 -22.37 20.85
N LEU A 251 25.30 -21.92 19.91
CA LEU A 251 24.82 -21.22 18.70
C LEU A 251 23.93 -22.11 17.84
N THR A 252 24.25 -23.41 17.73
CA THR A 252 23.42 -24.37 16.98
C THR A 252 22.03 -24.49 17.60
N LYS A 253 21.93 -24.58 18.93
CA LYS A 253 20.65 -24.64 19.64
C LYS A 253 19.85 -23.34 19.51
N VAL A 254 20.49 -22.19 19.73
CA VAL A 254 19.85 -20.88 19.59
C VAL A 254 19.31 -20.68 18.17
N ASN A 255 20.09 -21.01 17.14
CA ASN A 255 19.65 -20.91 15.75
C ASN A 255 18.49 -21.86 15.44
N ALA A 256 18.51 -23.08 15.97
CA ALA A 256 17.40 -24.03 15.83
C ALA A 256 16.12 -23.49 16.49
N LEU A 257 16.21 -22.98 17.73
CA LEU A 257 15.08 -22.39 18.43
C LEU A 257 14.49 -21.18 17.69
N VAL A 258 15.34 -20.30 17.16
CA VAL A 258 14.89 -19.15 16.36
C VAL A 258 14.20 -19.61 15.07
N ALA A 259 14.76 -20.60 14.38
CA ALA A 259 14.16 -21.15 13.17
C ALA A 259 12.80 -21.80 13.45
N ASP A 260 12.69 -22.58 14.53
CA ASP A 260 11.45 -23.24 14.95
C ASP A 260 10.40 -22.23 15.38
N LYS A 261 10.79 -21.20 16.14
CA LYS A 261 9.92 -20.08 16.52
C LYS A 261 9.38 -19.37 15.28
N ASN A 262 10.25 -18.98 14.35
CA ASN A 262 9.85 -18.28 13.13
C ASN A 262 8.90 -19.14 12.27
N GLN A 263 9.18 -20.44 12.12
CA GLN A 263 8.30 -21.34 11.37
C GLN A 263 6.93 -21.50 12.07
N SER A 264 6.93 -21.56 13.40
CA SER A 264 5.71 -21.66 14.20
C SER A 264 4.86 -20.39 14.11
N GLU A 265 5.49 -19.21 14.20
CA GLU A 265 4.84 -17.91 14.02
C GLU A 265 4.28 -17.74 12.60
N GLN A 266 5.01 -18.14 11.57
CA GLN A 266 4.51 -18.11 10.18
C GLN A 266 3.25 -18.96 10.00
N LYS A 267 3.23 -20.17 10.58
CA LYS A 267 2.03 -21.04 10.58
C LYS A 267 0.86 -20.38 11.31
N LEU A 268 1.13 -19.73 12.44
CA LEU A 268 0.11 -19.02 13.20
C LEU A 268 -0.44 -17.82 12.41
N TYR A 269 0.41 -16.99 11.81
CA TYR A 269 -0.03 -15.87 10.98
C TYR A 269 -0.85 -16.34 9.79
N TYR A 270 -0.44 -17.42 9.12
CA TYR A 270 -1.24 -18.03 8.04
C TYR A 270 -2.65 -18.43 8.54
N GLN A 271 -2.75 -19.07 9.71
CA GLN A 271 -4.03 -19.49 10.28
C GLN A 271 -4.92 -18.31 10.65
N LEU A 272 -4.37 -17.30 11.33
CA LEU A 272 -5.11 -16.08 11.68
C LEU A 272 -5.58 -15.35 10.42
N THR A 273 -4.71 -15.25 9.42
CA THR A 273 -5.04 -14.63 8.12
C THR A 273 -6.17 -15.35 7.42
N THR A 274 -6.08 -16.68 7.34
CA THR A 274 -7.16 -17.53 6.80
C THR A 274 -8.47 -17.24 7.53
N ASN A 275 -8.46 -17.26 8.86
CA ASN A 275 -9.68 -17.05 9.64
C ASN A 275 -10.35 -15.71 9.36
N ILE A 276 -9.58 -14.63 9.21
CA ILE A 276 -10.13 -13.29 8.93
C ILE A 276 -10.65 -13.20 7.50
N LEU A 277 -9.88 -13.72 6.53
CA LEU A 277 -10.17 -13.51 5.10
C LEU A 277 -11.14 -14.53 4.49
N THR A 278 -11.36 -15.69 5.13
CA THR A 278 -12.25 -16.74 4.59
C THR A 278 -13.54 -16.94 5.36
N ASN A 279 -13.61 -16.57 6.65
CA ASN A 279 -14.80 -16.82 7.49
C ASN A 279 -15.73 -15.61 7.62
N SER A 280 -15.51 -14.58 6.80
CA SER A 280 -16.34 -13.35 6.70
C SER A 280 -17.54 -13.55 5.79
#